data_AF-A0A1G9ET18-F1
#
_entry.id   AF-A0A1G9ET18-F1
#
_cell.length_a   1.000
_cell.length_b   1.000
_cell.length_c   1.000
_cell.angle_alpha   90.00
_cell.angle_beta   90.00
_cell.angle_gamma   90.00
#
_symmetry.space_group_name_H-M   'P 1'
#
loop_
_entity.id
_entity.type
_entity.pdbx_description
1 polymer ?
#
loop_
_entity_poly.entity_id
_entity_poly.type
_entity_poly.pdbx_seq_one_letter_code
_entity_poly.pdbx_strand_id
1 'polypeptide(L)'
;MKVRIERAGGFAGLQETVAGYDTDELPAPAAARVYGALAAIEAAVAREGGGEVGADLITYRITVGDGGGRVFTVPDEPPPRLADPLAVLLHPVG
;
A
#
# COMPACT_ATOMS: atom_id res chain seq x y z
N MET A 1 -7.44 8.87 -9.64
CA MET A 1 -6.94 7.47 -9.59
C MET A 1 -7.24 6.90 -8.22
N LYS A 2 -7.92 5.75 -8.15
CA LYS A 2 -8.31 5.14 -6.87
C LYS A 2 -7.22 4.31 -6.23
N VAL A 3 -7.10 4.41 -4.91
CA VAL A 3 -6.22 3.59 -4.08
C VAL A 3 -7.07 2.90 -3.02
N ARG A 4 -6.88 1.59 -2.86
CA ARG A 4 -7.47 0.79 -1.80
C ARG A 4 -6.37 0.03 -1.08
N ILE A 5 -6.39 0.06 0.25
CA ILE A 5 -5.43 -0.66 1.08
C ILE A 5 -6.20 -1.60 1.99
N GLU A 6 -5.88 -2.87 1.87
CA GLU A 6 -6.46 -3.95 2.65
C GLU A 6 -5.38 -4.54 3.55
N ARG A 7 -5.66 -4.69 4.85
CA ARG A 7 -4.82 -5.46 5.77
C ARG A 7 -5.31 -6.91 5.75
N ALA A 8 -4.42 -7.84 5.46
CA ALA A 8 -4.75 -9.26 5.29
C ALA A 8 -3.70 -10.18 5.89
N GLY A 9 -4.10 -11.40 6.25
CA GLY A 9 -3.22 -12.44 6.77
C GLY A 9 -3.33 -12.65 8.28
N GLY A 10 -2.26 -13.16 8.89
CA GLY A 10 -2.28 -13.57 10.29
C GLY A 10 -3.01 -14.90 10.51
N PHE A 11 -2.74 -15.54 11.65
CA PHE A 11 -3.26 -16.87 11.99
C PHE A 11 -4.80 -16.99 11.95
N ALA A 12 -5.52 -15.90 12.16
CA ALA A 12 -6.99 -15.86 12.12
C ALA A 12 -7.58 -15.60 10.72
N GLY A 13 -6.75 -15.35 9.70
CA GLY A 13 -7.20 -15.03 8.35
C GLY A 13 -7.92 -13.67 8.26
N LEU A 14 -7.31 -12.62 8.82
CA LEU A 14 -7.87 -11.27 8.79
C LEU A 14 -7.98 -10.78 7.33
N GLN A 15 -9.05 -10.06 7.02
CA GLN A 15 -9.17 -9.25 5.81
C GLN A 15 -10.00 -8.01 6.14
N GLU A 16 -9.37 -6.83 6.11
CA GLU A 16 -10.00 -5.56 6.46
C GLU A 16 -9.54 -4.45 5.51
N THR A 17 -10.46 -3.62 5.02
CA THR A 17 -10.08 -2.40 4.30
C THR A 17 -9.71 -1.31 5.29
N VAL A 18 -8.45 -0.89 5.30
CA VAL A 18 -7.91 0.10 6.26
C VAL A 18 -7.80 1.50 5.66
N ALA A 19 -7.75 1.62 4.33
CA ALA A 19 -7.83 2.90 3.63
C ALA A 19 -8.44 2.74 2.23
N GLY A 20 -9.16 3.77 1.77
CA GLY A 20 -9.72 3.82 0.42
C GLY A 20 -10.04 5.26 0.03
N TYR A 21 -9.49 5.73 -1.09
CA TYR A 21 -9.67 7.11 -1.56
C TYR A 21 -9.42 7.23 -3.06
N ASP A 22 -9.99 8.27 -3.67
CA ASP A 22 -9.61 8.71 -5.01
C ASP A 22 -8.62 9.88 -4.92
N THR A 23 -7.48 9.75 -5.59
CA THR A 23 -6.47 10.82 -5.66
C THR A 23 -6.97 12.06 -6.41
N ASP A 24 -7.99 11.92 -7.26
CA ASP A 24 -8.63 13.06 -7.95
C ASP A 24 -9.51 13.89 -6.99
N GLU A 25 -9.90 13.31 -5.84
CA GLU A 25 -10.67 13.98 -4.78
C GLU A 25 -9.79 14.54 -3.66
N LEU A 26 -8.48 14.27 -3.69
CA LEU A 26 -7.54 14.76 -2.69
C LEU A 26 -7.03 16.18 -3.01
N PRO A 27 -6.66 16.98 -1.99
CA PRO A 27 -5.89 18.21 -2.22
C PRO A 27 -4.61 17.93 -3.02
N ALA A 28 -4.27 18.81 -3.95
CA ALA A 28 -3.06 18.68 -4.79
C ALA A 28 -1.77 18.27 -4.03
N PRO A 29 -1.43 18.86 -2.86
CA PRO A 29 -0.23 18.42 -2.12
C PRO A 29 -0.35 16.99 -1.56
N ALA A 30 -1.55 16.57 -1.14
CA ALA A 30 -1.80 15.21 -0.67
C ALA A 30 -1.71 14.21 -1.82
N ALA A 31 -2.32 14.51 -2.96
CA ALA A 31 -2.22 13.69 -4.17
C ALA A 31 -0.76 13.51 -4.60
N ALA A 32 0.04 14.58 -4.61
CA ALA A 32 1.47 14.51 -4.94
C ALA A 32 2.27 13.58 -3.99
N ARG A 33 1.98 13.61 -2.69
CA ARG A 33 2.58 12.69 -1.71
C ARG A 33 2.21 11.25 -1.98
N VAL A 34 0.93 10.97 -2.29
CA VAL A 34 0.46 9.63 -2.65
C VAL A 34 1.20 9.11 -3.89
N TYR A 35 1.33 9.93 -4.94
CA TYR A 35 2.07 9.53 -6.14
C TYR A 35 3.54 9.21 -5.84
N GLY A 36 4.20 10.01 -5.00
CA GLY A 36 5.58 9.76 -4.58
C GLY A 36 5.72 8.46 -3.77
N ALA A 37 4.80 8.19 -2.85
CA ALA A 37 4.80 6.99 -2.04
C ALA A 37 4.57 5.72 -2.90
N LEU A 38 3.63 5.77 -3.85
CA LEU A 38 3.41 4.66 -4.79
C LEU A 38 4.64 4.36 -5.64
N ALA A 39 5.31 5.39 -6.16
CA ALA A 39 6.54 5.21 -6.93
C ALA A 39 7.68 4.60 -6.09
N ALA A 40 7.79 4.99 -4.82
CA ALA A 40 8.78 4.43 -3.89
C ALA A 40 8.52 2.94 -3.60
N ILE A 41 7.25 2.56 -3.38
CA ILE A 41 6.85 1.15 -3.19
C ILE A 41 7.12 0.33 -4.45
N GLU A 42 6.74 0.84 -5.62
CA GLU A 42 6.99 0.17 -6.90
C GLU A 42 8.49 -0.09 -7.11
N ALA A 43 9.33 0.92 -6.84
CA ALA A 43 10.78 0.78 -6.95
C ALA A 43 11.37 -0.19 -5.92
N ALA A 44 10.84 -0.24 -4.70
CA ALA A 44 11.30 -1.16 -3.65
C ALA A 44 10.92 -2.61 -3.98
N VAL A 45 9.66 -2.86 -4.35
CA VAL A 45 9.16 -4.18 -4.72
C VAL A 45 9.89 -4.73 -5.95
N ALA A 46 10.14 -3.91 -6.96
CA ALA A 46 10.91 -4.30 -8.14
C ALA A 46 12.35 -4.72 -7.83
N ARG A 47 12.96 -4.16 -6.77
CA ARG A 47 14.33 -4.48 -6.34
C ARG A 47 14.40 -5.73 -5.46
N GLU A 48 13.37 -6.00 -4.66
CA GLU A 48 13.35 -7.14 -3.74
C GLU A 48 12.95 -8.45 -4.40
N GLY A 49 12.42 -8.41 -5.64
CA GLY A 49 12.06 -9.63 -6.36
C GLY A 49 11.03 -10.44 -5.59
N GLY A 50 9.95 -9.78 -5.14
CA GLY A 50 8.77 -10.45 -4.56
C GLY A 50 9.10 -11.55 -3.55
N GLY A 51 9.86 -11.22 -2.50
CA GLY A 51 10.09 -12.17 -1.41
C GLY A 51 8.75 -12.72 -0.91
N GLU A 52 8.64 -14.05 -0.83
CA GLU A 52 7.45 -14.72 -0.33
C GLU A 52 7.16 -14.23 1.09
N VAL A 53 6.10 -13.44 1.24
CA VAL A 53 5.61 -13.08 2.57
C VAL A 53 4.87 -14.31 3.09
N GLY A 54 5.39 -14.92 4.16
CA GLY A 54 4.76 -16.08 4.78
C GLY A 54 3.29 -15.82 5.10
N ALA A 55 2.42 -16.78 4.78
CA ALA A 55 0.96 -16.63 4.90
C ALA A 55 0.49 -16.31 6.34
N ASP A 56 1.31 -16.63 7.34
CA ASP A 56 1.06 -16.36 8.75
C ASP A 56 1.30 -14.89 9.14
N LEU A 57 1.95 -14.11 8.27
CA LEU A 57 2.26 -12.71 8.53
C LEU A 57 1.13 -11.80 8.06
N ILE A 58 0.93 -10.72 8.81
CA ILE A 58 0.03 -9.65 8.38
C ILE A 58 0.71 -8.88 7.25
N THR A 59 -0.09 -8.53 6.24
CA THR A 59 0.33 -7.77 5.06
C THR A 59 -0.68 -6.70 4.71
N TYR A 60 -0.20 -5.64 4.09
CA TYR A 60 -0.99 -4.62 3.43
C TYR A 60 -0.98 -4.86 1.93
N ARG A 61 -2.16 -5.08 1.37
CA ARG A 61 -2.41 -5.19 -0.06
C ARG A 61 -2.91 -3.84 -0.58
N ILE A 62 -2.08 -3.18 -1.38
CA ILE A 62 -2.34 -1.87 -1.97
C ILE A 62 -2.77 -2.08 -3.41
N THR A 63 -4.02 -1.77 -3.73
CA THR A 63 -4.59 -1.83 -5.09
C THR A 63 -4.73 -0.41 -5.64
N VAL A 64 -4.14 -0.17 -6.82
CA VAL A 64 -4.13 1.14 -7.48
C VAL A 64 -4.85 1.04 -8.83
N GLY A 65 -5.98 1.72 -8.97
CA GLY A 65 -6.84 1.74 -10.15
C GLY A 65 -8.19 1.06 -9.93
N ASP A 66 -9.10 1.23 -10.89
CA ASP A 66 -10.43 0.61 -10.86
C ASP A 66 -10.38 -0.84 -11.38
N GLY A 67 -10.84 -1.79 -10.57
CA GLY A 67 -11.28 -3.13 -11.03
C GLY A 67 -10.22 -4.10 -11.58
N GLY A 68 -8.93 -3.77 -11.56
CA GLY A 68 -7.85 -4.67 -12.04
C GLY A 68 -6.48 -3.99 -12.13
N GLY A 69 -6.27 -2.94 -11.35
CA GLY A 69 -5.06 -2.15 -11.41
C GLY A 69 -3.84 -2.79 -10.73
N ARG A 70 -2.77 -2.01 -10.54
CA ARG A 70 -1.53 -2.51 -9.93
C ARG A 70 -1.77 -2.92 -8.49
N VAL A 71 -1.24 -4.07 -8.09
CA VAL A 71 -1.33 -4.57 -6.72
C VAL A 71 0.08 -4.69 -6.14
N PHE A 72 0.29 -4.12 -4.97
CA PHE A 72 1.51 -4.27 -4.18
C PHE A 72 1.18 -4.94 -2.87
N THR A 73 2.06 -5.84 -2.42
CA THR A 73 1.96 -6.46 -1.09
C THR A 73 3.14 -5.98 -0.26
N VAL A 74 2.86 -5.45 0.93
CA VAL A 74 3.87 -4.94 1.87
C VAL A 74 3.63 -5.62 3.22
N PRO A 75 4.64 -6.20 3.89
CA PRO A 75 4.45 -6.79 5.22
C PRO A 75 4.08 -5.72 6.28
N ASP A 76 3.43 -6.14 7.37
CA ASP A 76 3.05 -5.24 8.48
C ASP A 76 4.26 -4.62 9.20
N GLU A 77 5.40 -5.32 9.16
CA GLU A 77 6.70 -4.84 9.61
C GLU A 77 7.64 -4.67 8.42
N PRO A 78 7.47 -3.61 7.61
CA PRO A 78 8.28 -3.41 6.41
C PRO A 78 9.65 -2.82 6.71
N PRO A 79 10.65 -3.04 5.84
CA PRO A 79 11.91 -2.32 5.93
C PRO A 79 11.69 -0.81 5.80
N PRO A 80 12.60 0.04 6.31
CA PRO A 80 12.41 1.50 6.34
C PRO A 80 12.01 2.11 4.99
N ARG A 81 12.56 1.59 3.89
CA ARG A 81 12.24 2.02 2.51
C ARG A 81 10.77 1.86 2.11
N LEU A 82 10.03 0.98 2.76
CA LEU A 82 8.61 0.69 2.53
C LEU A 82 7.73 1.25 3.67
N ALA A 83 8.28 1.44 4.87
CA ALA A 83 7.57 1.96 6.03
C ALA A 83 7.05 3.39 5.82
N ASP A 84 7.92 4.34 5.43
CA ASP A 84 7.51 5.74 5.22
C ASP A 84 6.47 5.88 4.09
N PRO A 85 6.65 5.27 2.90
CA PRO A 85 5.61 5.28 1.87
C PRO A 85 4.29 4.66 2.31
N LEU A 86 4.33 3.53 3.03
CA LEU A 86 3.12 2.88 3.52
C LEU A 86 2.34 3.78 4.48
N ALA A 87 3.03 4.47 5.40
CA ALA A 87 2.40 5.40 6.33
C ALA A 87 1.69 6.55 5.60
N VAL A 88 2.31 7.12 4.56
CA VAL A 88 1.69 8.14 3.71
C VAL A 88 0.41 7.61 3.05
N LEU A 89 0.44 6.37 2.56
CA LEU A 89 -0.72 5.79 1.88
C LEU A 89 -1.87 5.46 2.83
N LEU A 90 -1.58 5.07 4.08
CA LEU A 90 -2.59 4.85 5.11
C LEU A 90 -3.22 6.17 5.59
N HIS A 91 -2.48 7.27 5.56
CA HIS A 91 -2.91 8.58 6.05
C HIS A 91 -2.56 9.71 5.05
N PRO A 92 -3.26 9.80 3.90
CA PRO A 92 -2.89 10.72 2.82
C PRO A 92 -3.08 12.21 3.13
N VAL A 93 -3.87 12.54 4.18
CA VAL A 93 -4.23 13.92 4.56
C VAL A 93 -3.56 14.39 5.85
N GLY A 94 -2.56 13.64 6.34
CA GLY A 94 -1.78 13.96 7.55
C GLY A 94 -0.95 15.24 7.46
#